data_AF-A0A8J5QFX8-F1
#
_entry.id   AF-A0A8J5QFX8-F1
#
_cell.length_a   1.000
_cell.length_b   1.000
_cell.length_c   1.000
_cell.angle_alpha   90.00
_cell.angle_beta   90.00
_cell.angle_gamma   90.00
#
_symmetry.space_group_name_H-M   'P 1'
#
loop_
_entity.id
_entity.type
_entity.pdbx_description
1 polymer ?
#
loop_
_entity_poly.entity_id
_entity_poly.type
_entity_poly.pdbx_seq_one_letter_code
_entity_poly.pdbx_strand_id
1 'polypeptide(L)'
;MKINCEINGEEFLEFDESNAILMDHIGNNLVEQSKKVFKLDGFESHCRLGGDLPDEQLKQFCDLIDEQYGDLYVRHIGKDWKLFKEFEWTEPGLVVVWFTKKDSDDLVAFFAFKVCLNDEDKLVLHLCENHMSKAFKDMGYGYSLSKQFNDFCHTTRYIDINKELL
;
A
#
# COMPACT_ATOMS: atom_id res chain seq x y z
N MET A 1 13.84 6.28 -16.00
CA MET A 1 12.39 6.03 -15.94
C MET A 1 11.76 7.38 -15.63
N LYS A 2 11.04 7.98 -16.56
CA LYS A 2 10.28 9.22 -16.33
C LYS A 2 8.83 8.81 -16.18
N ILE A 3 8.28 8.99 -14.99
CA ILE A 3 6.83 8.97 -14.82
C ILE A 3 6.39 10.36 -15.26
N ASN A 4 5.68 10.42 -16.38
CA ASN A 4 5.07 11.66 -16.82
C ASN A 4 3.78 11.80 -16.02
N CYS A 5 3.86 12.56 -14.94
CA CYS A 5 2.68 13.09 -14.30
C CYS A 5 2.11 14.12 -15.29
N GLU A 6 0.90 13.92 -15.78
CA GLU A 6 0.22 14.91 -16.60
C GLU A 6 -0.85 15.58 -15.73
N ILE A 7 -0.95 16.89 -15.88
CA ILE A 7 -2.00 17.68 -15.25
C ILE A 7 -2.75 18.45 -16.34
N ASN A 8 -3.99 18.05 -16.59
CA ASN A 8 -4.81 18.61 -17.68
C ASN A 8 -4.09 18.57 -19.05
N GLY A 9 -3.31 17.53 -19.30
CA GLY A 9 -2.55 17.36 -20.55
C GLY A 9 -1.22 18.13 -20.64
N GLU A 10 -0.72 18.69 -19.53
CA GLU A 10 0.62 19.27 -19.44
C GLU A 10 1.55 18.44 -18.54
N GLU A 11 2.80 18.26 -18.97
CA GLU A 11 3.84 17.55 -18.22
C GLU A 11 4.14 18.26 -16.89
N PHE A 12 3.91 17.57 -15.77
CA PHE A 12 4.24 18.02 -14.42
C PHE A 12 5.69 17.66 -14.09
N LEU A 13 6.48 18.67 -13.75
CA LEU A 13 7.95 18.59 -13.78
C LEU A 13 8.62 18.37 -12.42
N GLU A 14 7.93 18.50 -11.27
CA GLU A 14 8.56 18.36 -9.95
C GLU A 14 7.67 17.59 -8.95
N PHE A 15 7.94 16.29 -8.77
CA PHE A 15 7.34 15.48 -7.70
C PHE A 15 7.90 15.90 -6.33
N ASP A 16 7.00 16.17 -5.38
CA ASP A 16 7.34 16.48 -3.99
C ASP A 16 6.58 15.54 -3.04
N GLU A 17 7.32 14.62 -2.42
CA GLU A 17 6.77 13.64 -1.47
C GLU A 17 6.24 14.30 -0.19
N SER A 18 6.65 15.53 0.13
CA SER A 18 6.18 16.27 1.30
C SER A 18 4.81 16.93 1.08
N ASN A 19 4.34 17.02 -0.16
CA ASN A 19 3.02 17.55 -0.47
C ASN A 19 1.94 16.49 -0.23
N ALA A 20 1.35 16.50 0.96
CA ALA A 20 0.32 15.54 1.37
C ALA A 20 -0.89 15.50 0.40
N ILE A 21 -1.33 16.65 -0.12
CA ILE A 21 -2.47 16.74 -1.03
C ILE A 21 -2.16 16.04 -2.36
N LEU A 22 -0.97 16.29 -2.91
CA LEU A 22 -0.47 15.61 -4.10
C LEU A 22 -0.39 14.09 -3.86
N MET A 23 0.19 13.69 -2.73
CA MET A 23 0.38 12.28 -2.38
C MET A 23 -0.95 11.54 -2.23
N ASP A 24 -1.94 12.13 -1.56
CA ASP A 24 -3.27 11.53 -1.42
C ASP A 24 -4.02 11.48 -2.75
N HIS A 25 -3.85 12.48 -3.63
CA HIS A 25 -4.42 12.42 -4.98
C HIS A 25 -3.82 11.27 -5.80
N ILE A 26 -2.49 11.13 -5.77
CA ILE A 26 -1.77 10.00 -6.39
C ILE A 26 -2.26 8.67 -5.80
N GLY A 27 -2.34 8.59 -4.48
CA GLY A 27 -2.77 7.38 -3.77
C GLY A 27 -4.20 6.99 -4.12
N ASN A 28 -5.14 7.94 -4.20
CA ASN A 28 -6.53 7.68 -4.61
C ASN A 28 -6.61 7.11 -6.03
N ASN A 29 -5.83 7.66 -6.97
CA ASN A 29 -5.73 7.10 -8.31
C ASN A 29 -5.19 5.67 -8.30
N LEU A 30 -4.19 5.39 -7.47
CA LEU A 30 -3.61 4.06 -7.32
C LEU A 30 -4.58 3.08 -6.65
N VAL A 31 -5.41 3.52 -5.70
CA VAL A 31 -6.46 2.71 -5.09
C VAL A 31 -7.43 2.18 -6.16
N GLU A 32 -7.91 3.04 -7.05
CA GLU A 32 -8.86 2.64 -8.10
C GLU A 32 -8.24 1.68 -9.13
N GLN A 33 -6.95 1.82 -9.42
CA GLN A 33 -6.21 0.88 -10.27
C GLN A 33 -5.98 -0.45 -9.53
N SER A 34 -5.60 -0.39 -8.26
CA SER A 34 -5.31 -1.55 -7.39
C SER A 34 -6.52 -2.46 -7.23
N LYS A 35 -7.72 -1.89 -7.05
CA LYS A 35 -8.98 -2.65 -6.98
C LYS A 35 -9.25 -3.52 -8.21
N LYS A 36 -8.70 -3.16 -9.38
CA LYS A 36 -8.88 -3.90 -10.65
C LYS A 36 -7.81 -4.97 -10.85
N VAL A 37 -6.61 -4.76 -10.30
CA VAL A 37 -5.44 -5.61 -10.56
C VAL A 37 -5.29 -6.69 -9.51
N PHE A 38 -5.39 -6.33 -8.23
CA PHE A 38 -5.04 -7.24 -7.15
C PHE A 38 -6.19 -8.17 -6.78
N LYS A 39 -6.03 -9.45 -7.09
CA LYS A 39 -7.03 -10.50 -6.84
C LYS A 39 -6.36 -11.78 -6.34
N LEU A 40 -7.04 -12.45 -5.42
CA LEU A 40 -6.73 -13.82 -5.04
C LEU A 40 -8.00 -14.66 -5.16
N ASP A 41 -7.91 -15.75 -5.89
CA ASP A 41 -9.03 -16.66 -6.08
C ASP A 41 -9.49 -17.23 -4.72
N GLY A 42 -10.80 -17.21 -4.49
CA GLY A 42 -11.40 -17.65 -3.23
C GLY A 42 -11.51 -16.57 -2.16
N PHE A 43 -10.93 -15.39 -2.36
CA PHE A 43 -10.92 -14.30 -1.38
C PHE A 43 -11.62 -13.05 -1.90
N GLU A 44 -11.99 -12.17 -0.98
CA GLU A 44 -12.40 -10.81 -1.29
C GLU A 44 -11.17 -9.88 -1.23
N SER A 45 -11.11 -8.91 -2.14
CA SER A 45 -10.01 -7.95 -2.24
C SER A 45 -10.51 -6.56 -1.90
N HIS A 46 -9.78 -5.86 -1.06
CA HIS A 46 -10.09 -4.51 -0.61
C HIS A 46 -8.89 -3.60 -0.84
N CYS A 47 -9.16 -2.31 -1.04
CA CYS A 47 -8.09 -1.33 -1.18
C CYS A 47 -8.57 0.07 -0.80
N ARG A 48 -7.73 0.79 -0.04
CA ARG A 48 -7.97 2.15 0.45
C ARG A 48 -6.65 2.89 0.66
N LEU A 49 -6.72 4.20 0.86
CA LEU A 49 -5.65 4.93 1.51
C LEU A 49 -5.50 4.49 2.95
N GLY A 50 -4.27 4.50 3.46
CA GLY A 50 -3.95 4.14 4.84
C GLY A 50 -4.70 5.02 5.85
N GLY A 51 -4.76 6.34 5.61
CA GLY A 51 -5.51 7.29 6.44
C GLY A 51 -7.03 7.08 6.47
N ASP A 52 -7.59 6.29 5.54
CA ASP A 52 -9.03 5.99 5.45
C ASP A 52 -9.41 4.62 6.03
N LEU A 53 -8.45 3.93 6.66
CA LEU A 53 -8.67 2.61 7.26
C LEU A 53 -9.43 2.75 8.59
N PRO A 54 -10.48 1.94 8.81
CA PRO A 54 -11.11 1.84 10.12
C PRO A 54 -10.15 1.29 11.18
N ASP A 55 -10.26 1.76 12.42
CA ASP A 55 -9.44 1.30 13.57
C ASP A 55 -9.43 -0.23 13.73
N GLU A 56 -10.58 -0.88 13.49
CA GLU A 56 -10.69 -2.34 13.56
C GLU A 56 -9.80 -3.03 12.51
N GLN A 57 -9.74 -2.47 11.29
CA GLN A 57 -8.91 -3.01 10.22
C GLN A 57 -7.42 -2.79 10.51
N LEU A 58 -7.06 -1.62 11.04
CA LEU A 58 -5.69 -1.32 11.49
C LEU A 58 -5.24 -2.30 12.57
N LYS A 59 -6.11 -2.57 13.54
CA LYS A 59 -5.84 -3.56 14.59
C LYS A 59 -5.58 -4.95 14.00
N GLN A 60 -6.36 -5.40 13.02
CA GLN A 60 -6.13 -6.68 12.35
C GLN A 60 -4.77 -6.73 11.65
N PHE A 61 -4.35 -5.65 10.99
CA PHE A 61 -3.02 -5.57 10.36
C PHE A 61 -1.91 -5.63 11.40
N CYS A 62 -2.02 -4.87 12.49
CA CYS A 62 -1.06 -4.90 13.60
C CYS A 62 -0.99 -6.27 14.25
N ASP A 63 -2.11 -6.95 14.44
CA ASP A 63 -2.14 -8.30 15.01
C ASP A 63 -1.46 -9.31 14.07
N LEU A 64 -1.65 -9.20 12.75
CA LEU A 64 -0.94 -10.04 11.78
C LEU A 64 0.58 -9.77 11.74
N ILE A 65 1.01 -8.50 11.85
CA ILE A 65 2.43 -8.17 11.98
C ILE A 65 3.01 -8.76 13.26
N ASP A 66 2.28 -8.64 14.38
CA ASP A 66 2.69 -9.13 15.70
C ASP A 66 2.92 -10.65 15.69
N GLU A 67 2.04 -11.41 15.02
CA GLU A 67 2.19 -12.86 14.85
C GLU A 67 3.51 -13.28 14.19
N GLN A 68 4.06 -12.43 13.32
CA GLN A 68 5.24 -12.74 12.51
C GLN A 68 6.52 -12.11 13.07
N TYR A 69 6.42 -10.87 13.53
CA TYR A 69 7.56 -10.00 13.84
C TYR A 69 7.42 -9.28 15.18
N GLY A 70 6.37 -9.53 15.97
CA GLY A 70 6.11 -8.85 17.24
C GLY A 70 7.31 -8.82 18.18
N ASP A 71 7.96 -9.97 18.38
CA ASP A 71 9.17 -10.08 19.19
C ASP A 71 10.33 -9.21 18.68
N LEU A 72 10.46 -9.05 17.36
CA LEU A 72 11.48 -8.21 16.75
C LEU A 72 11.13 -6.73 16.94
N TYR A 73 9.87 -6.34 16.72
CA TYR A 73 9.41 -4.98 16.95
C TYR A 73 9.59 -4.56 18.42
N VAL A 74 9.20 -5.40 19.38
CA VAL A 74 9.37 -5.11 20.81
C VAL A 74 10.82 -4.91 21.19
N ARG A 75 11.77 -5.65 20.57
CA ARG A 75 13.21 -5.50 20.84
C ARG A 75 13.81 -4.19 20.32
N HIS A 76 13.31 -3.68 19.19
CA HIS A 76 13.95 -2.54 18.51
C HIS A 76 13.21 -1.20 18.73
N ILE A 77 11.88 -1.24 18.80
CA ILE A 77 11.01 -0.07 18.91
C ILE A 77 10.37 0.02 20.31
N GLY A 78 10.27 -1.11 21.00
CA GLY A 78 9.69 -1.20 22.35
C GLY A 78 8.24 -1.73 22.34
N LYS A 79 7.64 -1.83 23.52
CA LYS A 79 6.29 -2.42 23.70
C LYS A 79 5.18 -1.62 22.99
N ASP A 80 5.44 -0.35 22.74
CA ASP A 80 4.50 0.59 22.14
C ASP A 80 4.60 0.66 20.60
N TRP A 81 5.31 -0.29 19.97
CA TRP A 81 5.51 -0.32 18.51
C TRP A 81 4.22 -0.24 17.69
N LYS A 82 3.11 -0.79 18.20
CA LYS A 82 1.80 -0.74 17.53
C LYS A 82 1.28 0.71 17.41
N LEU A 83 1.56 1.56 18.40
CA LEU A 83 1.18 2.99 18.34
C LEU A 83 1.97 3.74 17.26
N PHE A 84 3.24 3.41 17.07
CA PHE A 84 4.03 3.98 15.98
C PHE A 84 3.53 3.50 14.62
N LYS A 85 3.11 2.24 14.51
CA LYS A 85 2.47 1.74 13.28
C LYS A 85 1.17 2.45 12.96
N GLU A 86 0.30 2.68 13.95
CA GLU A 86 -0.92 3.49 13.79
C GLU A 86 -0.62 4.86 13.17
N PHE A 87 0.47 5.52 13.55
CA PHE A 87 0.89 6.77 12.93
C PHE A 87 1.39 6.57 11.49
N GLU A 88 2.22 5.55 11.23
CA GLU A 88 2.71 5.24 9.87
C GLU A 88 1.58 4.97 8.88
N TRP A 89 0.46 4.37 9.31
CA TRP A 89 -0.71 4.15 8.46
C TRP A 89 -1.36 5.45 7.96
N THR A 90 -1.13 6.57 8.65
CA THR A 90 -1.64 7.89 8.23
C THR A 90 -0.74 8.62 7.24
N GLU A 91 0.34 7.97 6.79
CA GLU A 91 1.26 8.55 5.81
C GLU A 91 0.54 8.89 4.50
N PRO A 92 0.65 10.15 4.00
CA PRO A 92 -0.01 10.57 2.77
C PRO A 92 0.37 9.70 1.57
N GLY A 93 -0.64 9.36 0.77
CA GLY A 93 -0.48 8.52 -0.41
C GLY A 93 -0.15 7.05 -0.15
N LEU A 94 -0.15 6.59 1.11
CA LEU A 94 -0.01 5.17 1.43
C LEU A 94 -1.25 4.41 0.96
N VAL A 95 -1.05 3.48 0.02
CA VAL A 95 -2.10 2.61 -0.50
C VAL A 95 -2.01 1.27 0.20
N VAL A 96 -3.13 0.81 0.77
CA VAL A 96 -3.21 -0.48 1.45
C VAL A 96 -4.17 -1.38 0.68
N VAL A 97 -3.69 -2.59 0.36
CA VAL A 97 -4.46 -3.65 -0.29
C VAL A 97 -4.53 -4.82 0.66
N TRP A 98 -5.71 -5.36 0.90
CA TRP A 98 -5.87 -6.53 1.77
C TRP A 98 -6.91 -7.51 1.26
N PHE A 99 -6.82 -8.73 1.76
CA PHE A 99 -7.65 -9.85 1.32
C PHE A 99 -8.31 -10.51 2.52
N THR A 100 -9.61 -10.78 2.40
CA THR A 100 -10.38 -11.47 3.44
C THR A 100 -11.03 -12.73 2.90
N LYS A 101 -11.33 -13.68 3.80
CA LYS A 101 -12.21 -14.80 3.47
C LYS A 101 -13.63 -14.31 3.25
N LYS A 102 -14.29 -14.81 2.20
CA LYS A 102 -15.65 -14.40 1.82
C LYS A 102 -16.74 -14.76 2.84
N ASP A 103 -16.47 -15.73 3.72
CA ASP A 103 -17.43 -16.30 4.67
C ASP A 103 -17.24 -15.84 6.11
N SER A 104 -16.09 -15.25 6.46
CA SER A 104 -15.78 -14.84 7.83
C SER A 104 -15.11 -13.47 7.98
N ASP A 105 -14.79 -12.79 6.87
CA ASP A 105 -13.98 -11.57 6.86
C ASP A 105 -12.60 -11.70 7.53
N ASP A 106 -12.14 -12.94 7.78
CA ASP A 106 -10.81 -13.18 8.34
C ASP A 106 -9.74 -12.63 7.40
N LEU A 107 -8.83 -11.83 7.94
CA LEU A 107 -7.67 -11.32 7.22
C LEU A 107 -6.75 -12.45 6.76
N VAL A 108 -6.47 -12.48 5.45
CA VAL A 108 -5.62 -13.48 4.79
C VAL A 108 -4.25 -12.91 4.53
N ALA A 109 -4.19 -11.72 3.95
CA ALA A 109 -2.96 -11.02 3.63
C ALA A 109 -3.24 -9.53 3.46
N PHE A 110 -2.22 -8.71 3.65
CA PHE A 110 -2.23 -7.33 3.21
C PHE A 110 -0.84 -6.91 2.76
N PHE A 111 -0.79 -5.89 1.94
CA PHE A 111 0.44 -5.19 1.64
C PHE A 111 0.14 -3.71 1.48
N ALA A 112 1.15 -2.88 1.72
CA ALA A 112 1.05 -1.44 1.61
C ALA A 112 2.18 -0.91 0.73
N PHE A 113 1.89 0.08 -0.08
CA PHE A 113 2.87 0.70 -0.96
C PHE A 113 2.52 2.16 -1.20
N LYS A 114 3.52 2.95 -1.60
CA LYS A 114 3.32 4.33 -2.01
C LYS A 114 4.27 4.70 -3.14
N VAL A 115 4.02 5.84 -3.76
CA VAL A 115 4.97 6.45 -4.68
C VAL A 115 5.99 7.24 -3.86
N CYS A 116 7.27 7.11 -4.17
CA CYS A 116 8.31 7.93 -3.56
C CYS A 116 9.51 8.09 -4.51
N LEU A 117 10.45 8.97 -4.14
CA LEU A 117 11.76 9.01 -4.78
C LEU A 117 12.67 7.96 -4.12
N ASN A 118 13.43 7.23 -4.94
CA ASN A 118 14.54 6.42 -4.44
C ASN A 118 15.81 7.28 -4.24
N ASP A 119 16.88 6.66 -3.76
CA ASP A 119 18.19 7.32 -3.54
C ASP A 119 18.84 7.93 -4.80
N GLU A 120 18.29 7.66 -5.99
CA GLU A 120 18.73 8.21 -7.28
C GLU A 120 17.74 9.21 -7.88
N ASP A 121 16.84 9.77 -7.05
CA ASP A 121 15.77 10.70 -7.43
C ASP A 121 14.85 10.13 -8.53
N LYS A 122 14.69 8.81 -8.58
CA LYS A 122 13.76 8.14 -9.48
C LYS A 122 12.46 7.85 -8.76
N LEU A 123 11.36 8.24 -9.40
CA LEU A 123 10.03 7.91 -8.93
C LEU A 123 9.79 6.40 -9.01
N VAL A 124 9.43 5.78 -7.90
CA VAL A 124 9.21 4.33 -7.76
C VAL A 124 7.94 4.05 -6.97
N LEU A 125 7.37 2.86 -7.15
CA LEU A 125 6.40 2.29 -6.21
C LEU A 125 7.18 1.52 -5.15
N HIS A 126 7.23 2.06 -3.94
CA HIS A 126 7.88 1.46 -2.80
C HIS A 126 6.90 0.57 -2.03
N LEU A 127 7.25 -0.71 -1.88
CA LEU A 127 6.49 -1.66 -1.07
C LEU A 127 6.89 -1.49 0.40
N CYS A 128 6.02 -0.83 1.16
CA CYS A 128 6.25 -0.49 2.57
C CYS A 128 6.04 -1.70 3.49
N GLU A 129 4.97 -2.46 3.25
CA GLU A 129 4.58 -3.62 4.09
C GLU A 129 4.07 -4.77 3.24
N ASN A 130 4.30 -6.01 3.69
CA ASN A 130 3.78 -7.21 3.03
C ASN A 130 3.67 -8.39 4.01
N HIS A 131 2.44 -8.76 4.34
CA HIS A 131 2.15 -9.78 5.34
C HIS A 131 1.07 -10.74 4.87
N MET A 132 1.20 -11.99 5.32
CA MET A 132 0.28 -13.09 5.01
C MET A 132 0.09 -13.98 6.23
N SER A 133 -1.15 -14.27 6.57
CA SER A 133 -1.48 -15.15 7.69
C SER A 133 -0.78 -16.51 7.53
N LYS A 134 -0.27 -17.05 8.65
CA LYS A 134 0.46 -18.32 8.68
C LYS A 134 -0.34 -19.47 8.09
N ALA A 135 -1.68 -19.43 8.22
CA ALA A 135 -2.57 -20.45 7.66
C ALA A 135 -2.52 -20.54 6.13
N PHE A 136 -2.08 -19.48 5.45
CA PHE A 136 -2.00 -19.39 3.99
C PHE A 136 -0.57 -19.31 3.47
N LYS A 137 0.41 -19.31 4.39
CA LYS A 137 1.82 -19.38 4.07
C LYS A 137 2.08 -20.71 3.33
N ASP A 138 2.88 -20.63 2.26
CA ASP A 138 3.26 -21.77 1.41
C ASP A 138 2.17 -22.31 0.46
N MET A 139 1.01 -21.65 0.36
CA MET A 139 -0.04 -21.98 -0.63
C MET A 139 0.14 -21.30 -2.00
N GLY A 140 1.30 -20.66 -2.24
CA GLY A 140 1.59 -19.96 -3.50
C GLY A 140 0.98 -18.56 -3.63
N TYR A 141 0.10 -18.14 -2.71
CA TYR A 141 -0.52 -16.81 -2.75
C TYR A 141 0.51 -15.68 -2.66
N GLY A 142 1.55 -15.81 -1.83
CA GLY A 142 2.61 -14.80 -1.73
C GLY A 142 3.33 -14.59 -3.05
N TYR A 143 3.63 -15.66 -3.79
CA TYR A 143 4.21 -15.56 -5.14
C TYR A 143 3.24 -14.88 -6.12
N SER A 144 1.96 -15.26 -6.08
CA SER A 144 0.92 -14.65 -6.94
C SER A 144 0.82 -13.14 -6.71
N LEU A 145 0.78 -12.68 -5.46
CA LEU A 145 0.74 -11.26 -5.11
C LEU A 145 1.99 -10.52 -5.55
N SER A 146 3.18 -11.09 -5.30
CA SER A 146 4.44 -10.48 -5.75
C SER A 146 4.50 -10.34 -7.27
N LYS A 147 4.00 -11.34 -8.02
CA LYS A 147 3.93 -11.26 -9.48
C LYS A 147 2.95 -10.16 -9.92
N GLN A 148 1.76 -10.11 -9.32
CA GLN A 148 0.77 -9.06 -9.63
C GLN A 148 1.32 -7.67 -9.32
N PHE A 149 2.04 -7.49 -8.21
CA PHE A 149 2.65 -6.22 -7.84
C PHE A 149 3.75 -5.82 -8.83
N ASN A 150 4.61 -6.75 -9.23
CA ASN A 150 5.62 -6.48 -10.24
C ASN A 150 5.00 -6.10 -11.59
N ASP A 151 3.96 -6.82 -12.03
CA ASP A 151 3.23 -6.51 -13.25
C ASP A 151 2.56 -5.11 -13.15
N PHE A 152 1.97 -4.80 -11.99
CA PHE A 152 1.39 -3.49 -11.69
C PHE A 152 2.42 -2.36 -11.84
N CYS A 153 3.61 -2.51 -11.26
CA CYS A 153 4.69 -1.54 -11.38
C CYS A 153 5.12 -1.28 -12.84
N HIS A 154 4.99 -2.27 -13.73
CA HIS A 154 5.32 -2.09 -15.14
C HIS A 154 4.22 -1.40 -15.95
N THR A 155 2.96 -1.57 -15.54
CA THR A 155 1.78 -1.01 -16.21
C THR A 155 1.39 0.38 -15.72
N THR A 156 1.67 0.69 -14.46
CA THR A 156 1.31 1.98 -13.83
C THR A 156 2.34 3.04 -14.22
N ARG A 157 2.23 3.51 -15.47
CA ARG A 157 3.13 4.53 -16.07
C ARG A 157 2.54 5.94 -16.09
N TYR A 158 1.27 6.10 -15.72
CA TYR A 158 0.52 7.35 -15.80
C TYR A 158 -0.26 7.58 -14.51
N ILE A 159 0.02 8.69 -13.82
CA ILE A 159 -0.79 9.19 -12.72
C ILE A 159 -1.27 10.59 -13.17
N ASP A 160 -2.57 10.73 -13.39
CA ASP A 160 -3.21 11.97 -13.83
C ASP A 160 -3.48 12.84 -12.59
N ILE A 161 -2.77 13.95 -12.44
CA ILE A 161 -2.86 14.85 -11.28
C ILE A 161 -3.72 16.06 -11.68
N ASN A 162 -4.58 16.60 -10.81
CA ASN A 162 -5.36 17.82 -11.11
C ASN A 162 -4.60 19.08 -10.64
N LYS A 163 -4.61 20.15 -11.45
CA LYS A 163 -3.83 21.39 -11.25
C LYS A 163 -4.31 22.22 -10.07
N GLU A 164 -5.55 21.99 -9.63
CA GLU A 164 -6.18 22.71 -8.52
C GLU A 164 -5.77 22.16 -7.13
N LEU A 165 -5.01 21.06 -7.10
CA LEU A 165 -4.54 20.39 -5.88
C LEU A 165 -3.06 20.70 -5.56
N LEU A 166 -2.45 21.64 -6.29
CA LEU A 166 -1.12 22.21 -6.09
C LEU A 166 -1.22 23.63 -5.51
#